data_AF-A0A958P5F7-F1
#
_entry.id   AF-A0A958P5F7-F1
#
_cell.length_a   1.000
_cell.length_b   1.000
_cell.length_c   1.000
_cell.angle_alpha   90.00
_cell.angle_beta   90.00
_cell.angle_gamma   90.00
#
_symmetry.space_group_name_H-M   'P 1'
#
loop_
_entity.id
_entity.type
_entity.pdbx_description
1 polymer ?
#
loop_
_entity_poly.entity_id
_entity_poly.type
_entity_poly.pdbx_seq_one_letter_code
_entity_poly.pdbx_strand_id
1 'polypeptide(L)'
;MEKEPKHVGIALQGGGAHGAFAWGVLDRLLEEESIVADSMCGTSAGAVNAVTCAYGLHIGGPAKAKELLEQLWKRIAQSGNYLFKPGWFDQFFGNGNIYNSPGYAMFNAMTQFLSPYHFNPLNYNPLKDILL
;
A
#
# COMPACT_ATOMS: atom_id res chain seq x y z
N MET A 1 -4.40 27.06 -28.29
CA MET A 1 -3.74 27.40 -27.00
C MET A 1 -3.79 26.14 -26.16
N GLU A 2 -2.63 25.54 -25.88
CA GLU A 2 -2.57 24.51 -24.85
C GLU A 2 -3.06 25.11 -23.54
N LYS A 3 -3.95 24.38 -22.87
CA LYS A 3 -4.56 24.83 -21.62
C LYS A 3 -3.53 24.64 -20.52
N GLU A 4 -3.33 25.65 -19.68
CA GLU A 4 -2.39 25.52 -18.56
C GLU A 4 -2.78 24.32 -17.67
N PRO A 5 -1.76 23.59 -17.15
CA PRO A 5 -2.00 22.43 -16.32
C PRO A 5 -2.73 22.79 -15.02
N LYS A 6 -3.60 21.90 -14.56
CA LYS A 6 -4.37 22.08 -13.33
C LYS A 6 -3.57 21.59 -12.13
N HIS A 7 -3.32 22.50 -11.21
CA HIS A 7 -2.68 22.22 -9.94
C HIS A 7 -3.70 21.69 -8.91
N VAL A 8 -3.41 20.53 -8.32
CA VAL A 8 -4.30 19.84 -7.39
C VAL A 8 -3.57 19.31 -6.16
N GLY A 9 -4.31 19.22 -5.05
CA GLY A 9 -3.90 18.42 -3.88
C GLY A 9 -4.52 17.03 -3.95
N ILE A 10 -3.75 15.99 -3.64
CA ILE A 10 -4.19 14.60 -3.65
C ILE A 10 -4.34 14.08 -2.23
N ALA A 11 -5.54 13.62 -1.87
CA ALA A 11 -5.81 12.96 -0.60
C ALA A 11 -6.00 11.45 -0.82
N LEU A 12 -5.14 10.64 -0.21
CA LEU A 12 -5.13 9.19 -0.37
C LEU A 12 -5.74 8.51 0.87
N GLN A 13 -6.90 7.90 0.68
CA GLN A 13 -7.54 7.11 1.71
C GLN A 13 -6.67 5.90 2.10
N GLY A 14 -6.73 5.50 3.38
CA GLY A 14 -6.19 4.21 3.82
C GLY A 14 -7.05 3.04 3.34
N GLY A 15 -6.55 1.81 3.49
CA GLY A 15 -7.33 0.62 3.12
C GLY A 15 -6.57 -0.68 2.97
N GLY A 16 -5.38 -0.81 3.56
CA GLY A 16 -4.55 -2.02 3.44
C GLY A 16 -4.31 -2.40 1.98
N ALA A 17 -4.80 -3.57 1.57
CA ALA A 17 -4.71 -4.06 0.19
C ALA A 17 -5.39 -3.14 -0.86
N HIS A 18 -6.41 -2.35 -0.47
CA HIS A 18 -7.00 -1.35 -1.37
C HIS A 18 -6.00 -0.24 -1.76
N GLY A 19 -4.89 -0.10 -1.02
CA GLY A 19 -3.80 0.78 -1.43
C GLY A 19 -3.17 0.39 -2.77
N ALA A 20 -3.23 -0.89 -3.17
CA ALA A 20 -2.74 -1.34 -4.47
C ALA A 20 -3.60 -0.80 -5.61
N PHE A 21 -4.92 -0.70 -5.40
CA PHE A 21 -5.81 -0.02 -6.32
C PHE A 21 -5.48 1.48 -6.41
N ALA A 22 -5.27 2.14 -5.26
CA ALA A 22 -4.88 3.55 -5.24
C ALA A 22 -3.53 3.80 -5.93
N TRP A 23 -2.59 2.84 -5.88
CA TRP A 23 -1.38 2.90 -6.69
C TRP A 23 -1.69 2.91 -8.18
N GLY A 24 -2.54 2.02 -8.69
CA GLY A 24 -2.94 2.04 -10.11
C GLY A 24 -3.57 3.37 -10.53
N VAL A 25 -4.36 4.01 -9.65
CA VAL A 25 -4.91 5.35 -9.90
C VAL A 25 -3.80 6.41 -9.98
N LEU A 26 -2.84 6.39 -9.06
CA LEU A 26 -1.68 7.30 -9.10
C LEU A 26 -0.83 7.08 -10.34
N ASP A 27 -0.59 5.83 -10.73
CA ASP A 27 0.19 5.46 -11.90
C ASP A 27 -0.39 6.07 -13.17
N ARG A 28 -1.73 5.99 -13.31
CA ARG A 28 -2.46 6.63 -14.41
C ARG A 28 -2.48 8.15 -14.31
N LEU A 29 -2.63 8.71 -13.10
CA LEU A 29 -2.65 10.15 -12.89
C LEU A 29 -1.30 10.80 -13.25
N LEU A 30 -0.19 10.11 -12.99
CA LEU A 30 1.16 10.57 -13.33
C LEU A 30 1.43 10.63 -14.85
N GLU A 31 0.58 10.02 -15.66
CA GLU A 31 0.62 10.13 -17.13
C GLU A 31 -0.16 11.34 -17.66
N GLU A 32 -0.97 12.00 -16.82
CA GLU A 32 -1.75 13.16 -17.21
C GLU A 32 -0.94 14.46 -17.09
N GLU A 33 -0.34 14.91 -18.20
CA GLU A 33 0.39 16.18 -18.26
C GLU A 33 -0.50 17.41 -17.96
N SER A 34 -1.82 17.25 -18.09
CA SER A 34 -2.80 18.31 -17.78
C SER A 34 -3.07 18.49 -16.29
N ILE A 35 -2.50 17.64 -15.42
CA ILE A 35 -2.69 17.67 -13.96
C ILE A 35 -1.35 17.64 -13.24
N VAL A 36 -1.14 18.57 -12.32
CA VAL A 36 0.07 18.64 -11.49
C VAL A 36 -0.31 18.45 -10.03
N ALA A 37 0.33 17.48 -9.38
CA ALA A 37 0.12 17.18 -7.96
C ALA A 37 1.07 18.01 -7.09
N ASP A 38 0.60 19.15 -6.58
CA ASP A 38 1.42 20.05 -5.76
C ASP A 38 1.56 19.58 -4.31
N SER A 39 0.57 18.84 -3.82
CA SER A 39 0.55 18.36 -2.44
C SER A 39 -0.11 17.00 -2.36
N MET A 40 0.35 16.19 -1.41
CA MET A 40 -0.22 14.88 -1.12
C MET A 40 -0.40 14.70 0.39
N CYS A 41 -1.52 14.12 0.78
CA CYS A 41 -1.74 13.62 2.13
C CYS A 41 -2.33 12.21 2.06
N GLY A 42 -2.21 11.46 3.16
CA GLY A 42 -2.86 10.15 3.23
C GLY A 42 -2.75 9.51 4.60
N THR A 43 -3.53 8.45 4.79
CA THR A 43 -3.60 7.69 6.05
C THR A 43 -3.27 6.22 5.79
N SER A 44 -2.48 5.59 6.67
CA SER A 44 -2.12 4.16 6.54
C SER A 44 -1.51 3.85 5.16
N ALA A 45 -2.03 2.86 4.42
CA ALA A 45 -1.57 2.53 3.06
C ALA A 45 -1.56 3.75 2.10
N GLY A 46 -2.51 4.68 2.28
CA GLY A 46 -2.55 5.94 1.52
C GLY A 46 -1.36 6.86 1.84
N ALA A 47 -0.91 6.89 3.11
CA ALA A 47 0.28 7.66 3.50
C ALA A 47 1.56 7.10 2.87
N VAL A 48 1.67 5.76 2.80
CA VAL A 48 2.81 5.09 2.17
C VAL A 48 2.85 5.41 0.67
N ASN A 49 1.71 5.35 -0.02
CA ASN A 49 1.59 5.77 -1.41
C ASN A 49 1.95 7.25 -1.60
N ALA A 50 1.43 8.14 -0.74
CA ALA A 50 1.70 9.58 -0.79
C ALA A 50 3.20 9.87 -0.72
N VAL A 51 3.87 9.33 0.29
CA VAL A 51 5.31 9.57 0.53
C VAL A 51 6.15 8.97 -0.59
N THR A 52 5.85 7.75 -1.05
CA THR A 52 6.58 7.10 -2.14
C THR A 52 6.45 7.87 -3.44
N CYS A 53 5.23 8.30 -3.78
CA CYS A 53 4.95 9.09 -4.97
C CYS A 53 5.65 10.46 -4.91
N ALA A 54 5.48 11.20 -3.81
CA ALA A 54 6.11 12.51 -3.62
C ALA A 54 7.63 12.43 -3.66
N TYR A 55 8.23 11.38 -3.06
CA TYR A 55 9.68 11.17 -3.11
C TYR A 55 10.15 10.89 -4.54
N GLY A 56 9.48 10.00 -5.28
CA GLY A 56 9.83 9.72 -6.67
C GLY A 56 9.70 10.95 -7.58
N LEU A 57 8.63 11.74 -7.40
CA LEU A 57 8.46 13.02 -8.09
C LEU A 57 9.63 13.97 -7.81
N HIS A 58 10.07 14.06 -6.55
CA HIS A 58 11.18 14.92 -6.14
C HIS A 58 12.52 14.53 -6.79
N ILE A 59 12.84 13.23 -6.84
CA ILE A 59 14.17 12.77 -7.29
C ILE A 59 14.28 12.50 -8.80
N GLY A 60 13.16 12.31 -9.50
CA GLY A 60 13.19 11.90 -10.91
C GLY A 60 11.87 12.09 -11.66
N GLY A 61 10.95 12.89 -11.13
CA GLY A 61 9.68 13.20 -11.79
C GLY A 61 8.72 12.01 -11.90
N PRO A 62 7.72 12.10 -12.80
CA PRO A 62 6.64 11.12 -12.90
C PRO A 62 7.13 9.69 -13.15
N ALA A 63 8.10 9.50 -14.06
CA ALA A 63 8.64 8.18 -14.37
C ALA A 63 9.24 7.49 -13.13
N LYS A 64 9.97 8.23 -12.30
CA LYS A 64 10.57 7.69 -11.08
C LYS A 64 9.54 7.42 -9.98
N ALA A 65 8.51 8.26 -9.86
CA ALA A 65 7.39 8.00 -8.97
C ALA A 65 6.67 6.70 -9.29
N LYS A 66 6.38 6.45 -10.57
CA LYS A 66 5.77 5.20 -11.06
C LYS A 66 6.65 3.99 -10.73
N GLU A 67 7.95 4.07 -11.04
CA GLU A 67 8.92 3.00 -10.75
C GLU A 67 8.96 2.63 -9.26
N LEU A 68 9.02 3.63 -8.37
CA LEU A 68 9.09 3.38 -6.93
C LEU A 68 7.79 2.82 -6.36
N LEU A 69 6.64 3.32 -6.83
CA LEU A 69 5.34 2.77 -6.44
C LEU A 69 5.21 1.29 -6.88
N GLU A 70 5.66 0.97 -8.10
CA GLU A 70 5.68 -0.41 -8.58
C GLU A 70 6.58 -1.31 -7.73
N GLN A 71 7.79 -0.85 -7.43
CA GLN A 71 8.73 -1.59 -6.57
C GLN A 71 8.15 -1.84 -5.18
N LEU A 72 7.55 -0.81 -4.57
CA LEU A 72 6.90 -0.90 -3.26
C LEU A 72 5.83 -2.00 -3.27
N TRP A 73 4.87 -1.93 -4.20
CA TRP A 73 3.74 -2.85 -4.20
C TRP A 73 4.12 -4.27 -4.61
N LYS A 74 5.12 -4.45 -5.49
CA LYS A 74 5.70 -5.77 -5.76
C LYS A 74 6.38 -6.37 -4.53
N ARG A 75 7.17 -5.58 -3.79
CA ARG A 75 7.79 -6.03 -2.53
C ARG A 75 6.74 -6.40 -1.49
N ILE A 76 5.67 -5.61 -1.34
CA ILE A 76 4.56 -5.93 -0.44
C ILE A 76 3.90 -7.26 -0.85
N ALA A 77 3.62 -7.46 -2.13
CA ALA A 77 3.00 -8.68 -2.64
C ALA A 77 3.88 -9.93 -2.40
N GLN A 78 5.19 -9.79 -2.57
CA GLN A 78 6.17 -10.87 -2.35
C GLN A 78 6.38 -11.17 -0.86
N SER A 79 6.23 -10.17 0.01
CA SER A 79 6.40 -10.31 1.46
C SER A 79 5.19 -10.96 2.16
N GLY A 80 4.15 -11.31 1.41
CA GLY A 80 2.95 -11.97 1.93
C GLY A 80 3.25 -13.35 2.52
N ASN A 81 2.98 -13.53 3.83
CA ASN A 81 3.20 -14.78 4.54
C ASN A 81 2.17 -15.85 4.12
N TYR A 82 2.65 -17.07 3.86
CA TYR A 82 1.83 -18.24 3.50
C TYR A 82 0.74 -18.56 4.54
N LEU A 83 0.98 -18.27 5.83
CA LEU A 83 0.02 -18.46 6.92
C LEU A 83 -1.21 -17.54 6.83
N PHE A 84 -1.11 -16.42 6.11
CA PHE A 84 -2.18 -15.44 5.92
C PHE A 84 -2.76 -15.49 4.50
N LYS A 85 -2.79 -16.68 3.88
CA LYS A 85 -3.42 -16.92 2.57
C LYS A 85 -4.71 -17.73 2.73
N PRO A 86 -5.71 -17.54 1.84
CA PRO A 86 -6.90 -18.40 1.83
C PRO A 86 -6.49 -19.87 1.69
N GLY A 87 -7.17 -20.76 2.40
CA GLY A 87 -6.93 -22.20 2.23
C GLY A 87 -7.36 -22.65 0.84
N TRP A 88 -6.91 -23.83 0.39
CA TRP A 88 -7.32 -24.38 -0.90
C TRP A 88 -8.84 -24.47 -1.03
N PHE A 89 -9.55 -24.80 0.05
CA PHE A 89 -11.01 -24.81 0.06
C PHE A 89 -11.64 -23.43 -0.18
N ASP A 90 -11.13 -22.38 0.48
CA ASP A 90 -11.62 -20.99 0.29
C ASP A 90 -11.27 -20.41 -1.08
N GLN A 91 -10.17 -20.88 -1.68
CA GLN A 91 -9.74 -20.46 -3.01
C GLN A 91 -10.59 -21.07 -4.12
N PHE A 92 -11.06 -22.32 -3.96
CA PHE A 92 -11.88 -23.00 -4.96
C PHE A 92 -13.40 -22.83 -4.75
N PHE A 93 -13.86 -22.70 -3.50
CA PHE A 93 -15.28 -22.74 -3.16
C PHE A 93 -15.76 -21.52 -2.36
N GLY A 94 -14.90 -20.56 -2.08
CA GLY A 94 -15.21 -19.34 -1.33
C GLY A 94 -14.91 -18.05 -2.10
N ASN A 95 -15.02 -16.91 -1.40
CA ASN A 95 -14.72 -15.59 -1.97
C ASN A 95 -13.22 -15.24 -1.94
N GLY A 96 -12.33 -16.22 -1.72
CA GLY A 96 -10.89 -15.98 -1.62
C GLY A 96 -10.45 -15.10 -0.45
N ASN A 97 -11.26 -15.03 0.62
CA ASN A 97 -10.93 -14.24 1.81
C ASN A 97 -10.01 -15.02 2.77
N ILE A 98 -9.33 -14.29 3.67
CA ILE A 98 -8.33 -14.89 4.58
C ILE A 98 -8.93 -15.28 5.94
N TYR A 99 -10.23 -15.13 6.15
CA TYR A 99 -10.85 -15.28 7.48
C TYR A 99 -10.71 -16.69 8.06
N ASN A 100 -10.70 -17.70 7.20
CA ASN A 100 -10.48 -19.09 7.58
C ASN A 100 -8.99 -19.50 7.56
N SER A 101 -8.08 -18.58 7.22
CA SER A 101 -6.65 -18.89 7.19
C SER A 101 -6.15 -19.17 8.61
N PRO A 102 -5.35 -20.23 8.84
CA PRO A 102 -4.85 -20.57 10.17
C PRO A 102 -4.09 -19.42 10.84
N GLY A 103 -3.31 -18.66 10.07
CA GLY A 103 -2.58 -17.50 10.57
C GLY A 103 -3.49 -16.34 10.96
N TYR A 104 -4.53 -16.04 10.17
CA TYR A 104 -5.48 -14.98 10.53
C TYR A 104 -6.33 -15.35 11.74
N ALA A 105 -6.79 -16.59 11.84
CA ALA A 105 -7.54 -17.07 13.00
C ALA A 105 -6.72 -16.97 14.29
N MET A 106 -5.45 -17.41 14.24
CA MET A 106 -4.50 -17.26 15.36
C MET A 106 -4.24 -15.79 15.69
N PHE A 107 -3.99 -14.95 14.69
CA PHE A 107 -3.76 -13.52 14.87
C PHE A 107 -4.97 -12.82 15.50
N ASN A 108 -6.17 -13.06 14.98
CA ASN A 108 -7.41 -12.47 15.49
C ASN A 108 -7.66 -12.87 16.96
N ALA A 109 -7.50 -14.15 17.30
CA ALA A 109 -7.59 -14.62 18.67
C ALA A 109 -6.55 -13.93 19.57
N MET A 110 -5.31 -13.81 19.12
CA MET A 110 -4.25 -13.12 19.88
C MET A 110 -4.56 -11.63 20.09
N THR A 111 -5.06 -10.92 19.07
CA THR A 111 -5.37 -9.48 19.18
C THR A 111 -6.54 -9.15 20.11
N GLN A 112 -7.39 -10.13 20.42
CA GLN A 112 -8.48 -9.96 21.39
C GLN A 112 -7.98 -10.01 22.85
N PHE A 113 -6.84 -10.65 23.10
CA PHE A 113 -6.30 -10.84 24.45
C PHE A 113 -5.01 -10.06 24.73
N LEU A 114 -4.35 -9.52 23.71
CA LEU A 114 -3.06 -8.85 23.82
C LEU A 114 -3.12 -7.41 23.28
N SER A 115 -2.45 -6.50 23.98
CA SER A 115 -2.28 -5.09 23.57
C SER A 115 -1.16 -4.94 22.53
N PRO A 116 -1.25 -3.98 21.60
CA PRO A 116 -0.21 -3.69 20.59
C PRO A 116 1.21 -3.56 21.15
N TYR A 117 1.34 -3.08 22.39
CA TYR A 117 2.63 -2.87 23.05
C TYR A 117 3.29 -4.17 23.54
N HIS A 118 2.53 -5.25 23.70
CA HIS A 118 3.06 -6.57 24.06
C HIS A 118 3.53 -7.37 22.83
N PHE A 119 3.21 -6.93 21.61
CA PHE A 119 3.51 -7.64 20.37
C PHE A 119 4.89 -7.35 19.77
N ASN A 120 5.55 -6.27 20.17
CA ASN A 120 6.82 -5.86 19.57
C ASN A 120 7.96 -5.56 20.57
N PRO A 121 8.26 -6.47 21.53
CA PRO A 121 9.31 -6.24 22.53
C PRO A 121 10.72 -6.10 21.93
N LEU A 122 10.92 -6.59 20.70
CA LEU A 122 12.18 -6.52 19.96
C LEU A 122 12.24 -5.38 18.94
N ASN A 123 11.20 -4.53 18.87
CA ASN A 123 11.07 -3.43 17.90
C ASN A 123 11.29 -3.88 16.43
N TYR A 124 10.81 -5.06 16.09
CA TYR A 124 10.79 -5.57 14.72
C TYR A 124 9.86 -4.71 13.86
N ASN A 125 10.38 -4.26 12.71
CA ASN A 125 9.63 -3.47 11.75
C ASN A 125 9.56 -4.23 10.42
N PRO A 126 8.45 -4.92 10.12
CA PRO A 126 8.31 -5.69 8.88
C PRO A 126 8.36 -4.84 7.62
N LEU A 127 8.15 -3.53 7.71
CA LEU A 127 8.25 -2.60 6.59
C LEU A 127 9.68 -2.09 6.37
N LYS A 128 10.61 -2.34 7.29
CA LYS A 128 11.98 -1.81 7.18
C LYS A 128 12.67 -2.29 5.92
N ASP A 129 12.60 -3.58 5.62
CA ASP A 129 13.22 -4.18 4.42
C ASP A 129 12.42 -3.90 3.13
N ILE A 130 11.16 -3.47 3.27
CA ILE A 130 10.31 -3.08 2.14
C ILE A 130 10.60 -1.63 1.73
N LEU A 131 10.85 -0.75 2.71
CA LEU A 131 11.06 0.69 2.51
C LEU A 131 12.53 1.09 2.30
N LEU A 132 13.49 0.23 2.65
CA LEU A 132 14.93 0.40 2.40
C LEU A 132 15.39 -0.39 1.17
#